data_AF-A0A7Y4YAH1-F1
#
_entry.id   AF-A0A7Y4YAH1-F1
#
_cell.length_a   1.000
_cell.length_b   1.000
_cell.length_c   1.000
_cell.angle_alpha   90.00
_cell.angle_beta   90.00
_cell.angle_gamma   90.00
#
_symmetry.space_group_name_H-M   'P 1'
#
loop_
_entity.id
_entity.type
_entity.pdbx_description
1 polymer ?
#
loop_
_entity_poly.entity_id
_entity_poly.type
_entity_poly.pdbx_seq_one_letter_code
_entity_poly.pdbx_strand_id
1 'polypeptide(L)'
;MKKSNKLYDYLESTGILVNGSVEDILRAKKQYWISVRKEWQYQKRKKCKSYTVFFTHPEHKALINALKYPKSSVTAFIKLSALQMAKSSSRVDKITMGQVREAFFEAYNSIEMIDINTKEKQLIEILERFVNLEQKILSLLCS
;
A
#
# COMPACT_ATOMS: atom_id res chain seq x y z
N MET A 1 -25.80 -37.99 2.81
CA MET A 1 -25.05 -37.76 4.06
C MET A 1 -25.66 -36.56 4.76
N LYS A 2 -26.30 -36.74 5.92
CA LYS A 2 -26.87 -35.64 6.71
C LYS A 2 -25.70 -34.78 7.23
N LYS A 3 -25.71 -33.47 6.94
CA LYS A 3 -24.72 -32.53 7.50
C LYS A 3 -24.83 -32.61 9.02
N SER A 4 -23.79 -33.08 9.71
CA SER A 4 -23.76 -33.02 11.17
C SER A 4 -23.86 -31.55 11.57
N ASN A 5 -24.78 -31.26 12.48
CA ASN A 5 -24.99 -29.91 12.93
C ASN A 5 -23.93 -29.65 14.00
N LYS A 6 -22.81 -29.02 13.61
CA LYS A 6 -21.63 -28.79 14.46
C LYS A 6 -21.92 -28.27 15.88
N LEU A 7 -23.03 -27.56 16.05
CA LEU A 7 -23.52 -27.13 17.35
C LEU A 7 -23.97 -28.32 18.22
N TYR A 8 -24.73 -29.27 17.66
CA TYR A 8 -25.17 -30.46 18.38
C TYR A 8 -24.00 -31.39 18.70
N ASP A 9 -23.06 -31.56 17.78
CA ASP A 9 -21.83 -32.32 18.04
C ASP A 9 -21.05 -31.71 19.24
N TYR A 10 -21.01 -30.37 19.33
CA TYR A 10 -20.42 -29.66 20.47
C TYR A 10 -21.22 -29.86 21.77
N LEU A 11 -22.54 -29.75 21.71
CA LEU A 11 -23.41 -29.96 22.88
C LEU A 11 -23.38 -31.42 23.37
N GLU A 12 -23.15 -32.38 22.48
CA GLU A 12 -22.98 -33.79 22.80
C GLU A 12 -21.61 -34.04 23.42
N SER A 13 -20.54 -33.46 22.86
CA SER A 13 -19.18 -33.56 23.40
C SER A 13 -19.02 -32.96 24.80
N THR A 14 -19.90 -32.02 25.17
CA THR A 14 -19.92 -31.39 26.50
C THR A 14 -20.76 -32.18 27.51
N GLY A 15 -21.50 -33.21 27.08
CA GLY A 15 -22.35 -34.04 27.95
C GLY A 15 -23.63 -33.35 28.45
N ILE A 16 -23.86 -32.10 28.05
CA ILE A 16 -24.95 -31.25 28.55
C ILE A 16 -26.30 -31.66 27.95
N LEU A 17 -26.31 -32.36 26.81
CA LEU A 17 -27.54 -32.87 26.19
C LEU A 17 -28.24 -33.95 27.02
N VAL A 18 -27.50 -34.73 27.82
CA VAL A 18 -28.06 -35.87 28.58
C VAL A 18 -28.37 -35.47 30.03
N ASN A 19 -27.51 -34.66 30.65
CA ASN A 19 -27.55 -34.36 32.09
C ASN A 19 -27.73 -32.87 32.43
N GLY A 20 -27.79 -31.98 31.44
CA GLY A 20 -27.83 -30.53 31.65
C GLY A 20 -29.24 -29.98 31.83
N SER A 21 -29.36 -28.91 32.63
CA SER A 21 -30.60 -28.12 32.68
C SER A 21 -30.80 -27.32 31.38
N VAL A 22 -32.02 -26.81 31.18
CA VAL A 22 -32.32 -25.91 30.04
C VAL A 22 -31.40 -24.68 30.03
N GLU A 23 -31.04 -24.17 31.20
CA GLU A 23 -30.12 -23.04 31.34
C GLU A 23 -28.69 -23.38 30.92
N ASP A 24 -28.23 -24.60 31.23
CA ASP A 24 -26.90 -25.08 30.85
C ASP A 24 -26.79 -25.25 29.33
N ILE A 25 -27.84 -25.77 28.70
CA ILE A 25 -27.91 -25.90 27.23
C ILE A 25 -27.83 -24.51 26.57
N LEU A 26 -28.56 -23.52 27.09
CA LEU A 26 -28.53 -22.16 26.55
C LEU A 26 -27.15 -21.50 26.72
N ARG A 27 -26.51 -21.71 27.88
CA ARG A 27 -25.16 -21.21 28.18
C ARG A 27 -24.13 -21.83 27.25
N ALA A 28 -24.18 -23.14 27.04
CA ALA A 28 -23.29 -23.87 26.14
C ALA A 28 -23.46 -23.43 24.68
N LYS A 29 -24.71 -23.24 24.22
CA LYS A 29 -24.98 -22.67 22.88
C LYS A 29 -24.36 -21.28 22.71
N LYS A 30 -24.48 -20.41 23.71
CA LYS A 30 -23.87 -19.08 23.68
C LYS A 30 -22.35 -19.15 23.61
N GLN A 31 -21.73 -20.03 24.40
CA GLN A 31 -20.28 -20.24 24.39
C GLN A 31 -19.78 -20.78 23.04
N TYR A 32 -20.51 -21.71 22.43
CA TYR A 32 -20.20 -22.21 21.08
C TYR A 32 -20.18 -21.07 20.05
N TRP A 33 -21.20 -20.22 20.01
CA TRP A 33 -21.23 -19.14 19.02
C TRP A 33 -20.14 -18.09 19.26
N ILE A 34 -19.75 -17.86 20.53
CA ILE A 34 -18.61 -17.01 20.86
C ILE A 34 -17.31 -17.63 20.34
N SER A 35 -17.09 -18.93 20.54
CA SER A 35 -15.87 -19.60 20.07
C SER A 35 -15.79 -19.62 18.55
N VAL A 36 -16.89 -19.94 17.87
CA VAL A 36 -17.00 -19.90 16.40
C VAL A 36 -16.69 -18.50 15.87
N ARG A 37 -17.25 -17.45 16.48
CA ARG A 37 -16.99 -16.07 16.08
C ARG A 37 -15.53 -15.69 16.28
N LYS A 38 -14.92 -16.08 17.42
CA LYS A 38 -13.50 -15.84 17.69
C LYS A 38 -12.60 -16.54 16.66
N GLU A 39 -12.87 -17.80 16.36
CA GLU A 39 -12.12 -18.57 15.37
C GLU A 39 -12.25 -17.95 13.97
N TRP A 40 -13.46 -17.56 13.57
CA TRP A 40 -13.68 -16.87 12.30
C TRP A 40 -12.88 -15.56 12.23
N GLN A 41 -12.88 -14.75 13.31
CA GLN A 41 -12.09 -13.52 13.37
C GLN A 41 -10.58 -13.81 13.30
N TYR A 42 -10.11 -14.85 13.99
CA TYR A 42 -8.71 -15.28 13.95
C TYR A 42 -8.29 -15.68 12.53
N GLN A 43 -9.06 -16.56 11.87
CA GLN A 43 -8.81 -16.98 10.50
C GLN A 43 -8.88 -15.81 9.51
N LYS A 44 -9.81 -14.87 9.72
CA LYS A 44 -9.91 -13.65 8.92
C LYS A 44 -8.67 -12.77 9.08
N ARG A 45 -8.15 -12.59 10.30
CA ARG A 45 -6.90 -11.84 10.54
C ARG A 45 -5.68 -12.54 9.95
N LYS A 46 -5.65 -13.88 9.98
CA LYS A 46 -4.57 -14.68 9.37
C LYS A 46 -4.54 -14.54 7.85
N LYS A 47 -5.71 -14.50 7.19
CA LYS A 47 -5.81 -14.41 5.73
C LYS A 47 -5.86 -12.99 5.19
N CYS A 48 -6.41 -12.04 5.94
CA CYS A 48 -6.60 -10.66 5.53
C CYS A 48 -5.80 -9.73 6.44
N LYS A 49 -4.83 -9.01 5.86
CA LYS A 49 -4.14 -7.93 6.55
C LYS A 49 -5.09 -6.75 6.71
N SER A 50 -5.16 -6.19 7.91
CA SER A 50 -5.88 -4.96 8.21
C SER A 50 -4.88 -3.87 8.53
N TYR A 51 -5.14 -2.66 8.05
CA TYR A 51 -4.29 -1.50 8.24
C TYR A 51 -5.11 -0.35 8.77
N THR A 52 -4.54 0.39 9.71
CA THR A 52 -5.09 1.67 10.18
C THR A 52 -4.27 2.78 9.52
N VAL A 53 -4.96 3.70 8.85
CA VAL A 53 -4.34 4.87 8.21
C VAL A 53 -4.93 6.10 8.88
N PHE A 54 -4.05 7.00 9.32
CA PHE A 54 -4.44 8.27 9.92
C PHE A 54 -4.41 9.34 8.84
N PHE A 55 -5.45 10.17 8.82
CA PHE A 55 -5.54 11.33 7.93
C PHE A 55 -5.67 12.58 8.79
N THR A 56 -4.98 13.64 8.38
CA THR A 56 -5.26 14.98 8.88
C THR A 56 -6.64 15.45 8.40
N HIS A 57 -7.20 16.47 9.05
CA HIS A 57 -8.51 17.00 8.67
C HIS A 57 -8.59 17.45 7.19
N PRO A 58 -7.59 18.16 6.63
CA PRO A 58 -7.57 18.52 5.21
C PRO A 58 -7.53 17.29 4.28
N GLU A 59 -6.68 16.30 4.59
CA GLU A 59 -6.54 15.08 3.79
C GLU A 59 -7.84 14.27 3.77
N HIS A 60 -8.51 14.14 4.93
CA HIS A 60 -9.78 13.47 5.01
C HIS A 60 -10.85 14.19 4.17
N LYS A 61 -10.91 15.52 4.22
CA LYS A 61 -11.84 16.31 3.40
C LYS A 61 -11.57 16.11 1.90
N ALA A 62 -10.30 16.10 1.49
CA ALA A 62 -9.90 15.83 0.11
C ALA A 62 -10.30 14.42 -0.33
N LEU A 63 -10.09 13.42 0.53
CA LEU A 63 -10.48 12.03 0.28
C LEU A 63 -11.99 11.89 0.04
N ILE A 64 -12.81 12.48 0.92
CA ILE A 64 -14.27 12.47 0.78
C ILE A 64 -14.72 13.21 -0.48
N ASN A 65 -14.08 14.32 -0.83
CA ASN A 65 -14.35 15.03 -2.08
C ASN A 65 -13.98 14.22 -3.33
N ALA A 66 -12.93 13.40 -3.27
CA ALA A 66 -12.52 12.51 -4.36
C ALA A 66 -13.45 11.29 -4.52
N LEU A 67 -14.11 10.88 -3.44
CA LEU A 67 -15.10 9.79 -3.38
C LEU A 67 -16.43 10.08 -4.09
N LYS A 68 -16.59 11.22 -4.78
CA LYS A 68 -17.83 11.65 -5.46
C LYS A 68 -18.39 10.68 -6.51
N TYR A 69 -17.71 9.58 -6.82
CA TYR A 69 -18.27 8.49 -7.61
C TYR A 69 -19.23 7.62 -6.77
N PRO A 70 -20.50 7.47 -7.19
CA PRO A 70 -21.62 7.15 -6.28
C PRO A 70 -21.70 5.71 -5.72
N LYS A 71 -20.67 4.86 -5.83
CA LYS A 71 -20.78 3.43 -5.48
C LYS A 71 -19.59 2.77 -4.78
N SER A 72 -18.55 3.51 -4.37
CA SER A 72 -17.40 2.91 -3.65
C SER A 72 -17.35 3.33 -2.18
N SER A 73 -17.17 2.38 -1.26
CA SER A 73 -16.79 2.69 0.12
C SER A 73 -15.41 3.35 0.16
N VAL A 74 -15.12 4.14 1.20
CA VAL A 74 -13.80 4.77 1.44
C VAL A 74 -12.67 3.75 1.31
N THR A 75 -12.84 2.57 1.92
CA THR A 75 -11.86 1.48 1.88
C THR A 75 -11.69 0.92 0.46
N ALA A 76 -12.77 0.76 -0.30
CA ALA A 76 -12.70 0.29 -1.68
C ALA A 76 -11.97 1.30 -2.57
N PHE A 77 -12.24 2.59 -2.38
CA PHE A 77 -11.56 3.67 -3.07
C PHE A 77 -10.06 3.67 -2.77
N ILE A 78 -9.66 3.68 -1.49
CA ILE A 78 -8.24 3.64 -1.09
C ILE A 78 -7.53 2.42 -1.71
N LYS A 79 -8.17 1.25 -1.67
CA LYS A 79 -7.60 0.02 -2.23
C LYS A 79 -7.38 0.12 -3.74
N LEU A 80 -8.36 0.63 -4.48
CA LEU A 80 -8.27 0.79 -5.93
C LEU A 80 -7.21 1.81 -6.30
N SER A 81 -7.19 2.97 -5.63
CA SER A 81 -6.19 4.02 -5.87
C SER A 81 -4.77 3.52 -5.57
N ALA A 82 -4.56 2.79 -4.46
CA ALA A 82 -3.26 2.21 -4.13
C ALA A 82 -2.81 1.14 -5.14
N LEU A 83 -3.73 0.29 -5.60
CA LEU A 83 -3.43 -0.73 -6.62
C LEU A 83 -3.12 -0.08 -7.98
N GLN A 84 -3.85 0.96 -8.35
CA GLN A 84 -3.62 1.69 -9.59
C GLN A 84 -2.26 2.39 -9.53
N MET A 85 -1.94 3.07 -8.44
CA MET A 85 -0.64 3.72 -8.23
C MET A 85 0.53 2.72 -8.20
N ALA A 86 0.33 1.51 -7.66
CA ALA A 86 1.33 0.45 -7.71
C ALA A 86 1.52 -0.15 -9.12
N LYS A 87 0.51 -0.04 -9.99
CA LYS A 87 0.56 -0.47 -11.39
C LYS A 87 1.07 0.62 -12.32
N SER A 88 0.76 1.88 -12.02
CA SER A 88 1.11 3.06 -12.80
C SER A 88 2.38 3.73 -12.31
N SER A 89 2.96 3.30 -11.18
CA SER A 89 4.35 3.62 -10.89
C SER A 89 5.17 2.87 -11.94
N SER A 90 5.49 3.59 -13.02
CA SER A 90 6.73 3.36 -13.72
C SER A 90 7.80 3.30 -12.64
N ARG A 91 8.22 2.08 -12.27
CA ARG A 91 9.52 1.91 -11.62
C ARG A 91 10.46 2.59 -12.58
N VAL A 92 10.92 3.81 -12.24
CA VAL A 92 12.02 4.42 -12.97
C VAL A 92 13.09 3.35 -12.98
N ASP A 93 13.42 2.87 -14.17
CA ASP A 93 14.29 1.71 -14.30
C ASP A 93 15.60 2.03 -13.57
N LYS A 94 16.17 1.04 -12.88
CA LYS A 94 17.41 1.24 -12.14
C LYS A 94 18.52 1.72 -13.08
N ILE A 95 18.43 1.35 -14.34
CA ILE A 95 19.31 1.80 -15.43
C ILE A 95 19.12 3.30 -15.67
N THR A 96 17.88 3.76 -15.86
CA THR A 96 17.56 5.20 -16.05
C THR A 96 18.01 6.03 -14.84
N MET A 97 17.77 5.56 -13.62
CA MET A 97 18.27 6.22 -12.40
C MET A 97 19.81 6.26 -12.35
N GLY A 98 20.48 5.20 -12.81
CA GLY A 98 21.95 5.16 -12.92
C GLY A 98 22.48 6.21 -13.90
N GLN A 99 21.85 6.32 -15.08
CA GLN A 99 22.20 7.29 -16.12
C GLN A 99 22.00 8.74 -15.66
N VAL A 100 20.90 9.01 -14.95
CA VAL A 100 20.65 10.33 -14.37
C VAL A 100 21.70 10.66 -13.31
N ARG A 101 22.05 9.70 -12.44
CA ARG A 101 23.10 9.89 -11.43
C ARG A 101 24.46 10.17 -12.06
N GLU A 102 24.82 9.47 -13.12
CA GLU A 102 26.06 9.70 -13.87
C GLU A 102 26.12 11.11 -14.46
N ALA A 103 25.02 11.57 -15.09
CA ALA A 103 24.90 12.93 -15.60
C ALA A 103 25.05 14.00 -14.50
N PHE A 104 24.52 13.75 -13.29
CA PHE A 104 24.74 14.63 -12.14
C PHE A 104 26.20 14.65 -11.66
N PHE A 105 26.90 13.53 -11.70
CA PHE A 105 28.33 13.48 -11.37
C PHE A 105 29.19 14.20 -12.42
N GLU A 106 28.89 14.04 -13.71
CA GLU A 106 29.55 14.77 -14.79
C GLU A 106 29.36 16.28 -14.66
N ALA A 107 28.14 16.71 -14.31
CA ALA A 107 27.80 18.09 -13.99
C ALA A 107 28.59 18.62 -12.79
N TYR A 108 28.60 17.90 -11.68
CA TYR A 108 29.33 18.28 -10.47
C TYR A 108 30.82 18.44 -10.73
N ASN A 109 31.44 17.46 -11.39
CA ASN A 109 32.86 17.50 -11.74
C ASN A 109 33.17 18.66 -12.70
N SER A 110 32.24 18.96 -13.62
CA SER A 110 32.40 20.11 -14.54
C SER A 110 32.38 21.44 -13.80
N ILE A 111 31.60 21.58 -12.71
CA ILE A 111 31.59 22.77 -11.85
C ILE A 111 32.86 22.86 -11.00
N GLU A 112 33.32 21.74 -10.43
CA GLU A 112 34.52 21.71 -9.59
C GLU A 112 35.80 22.08 -10.38
N MET A 113 35.82 21.80 -11.69
CA MET A 113 36.92 22.15 -12.59
C MET A 113 36.90 23.62 -13.06
N ILE A 114 35.89 24.41 -12.69
CA ILE A 114 35.84 25.86 -12.98
C ILE A 114 36.71 26.58 -11.96
N ASP A 115 37.90 27.00 -12.38
CA ASP A 115 38.76 27.91 -11.62
C ASP A 115 38.41 29.38 -11.90
N ILE A 116 38.81 30.30 -11.03
CA ILE A 116 38.60 31.74 -11.14
C ILE A 116 39.24 32.33 -12.43
N ASN A 117 40.23 31.63 -12.99
CA ASN A 117 40.91 32.01 -14.23
C ASN A 117 40.31 31.40 -15.51
N THR A 118 39.16 30.71 -15.42
CA THR A 118 38.54 30.04 -16.56
C THR A 118 38.13 31.07 -17.62
N LYS A 119 38.58 30.88 -18.86
CA LYS A 119 38.30 31.83 -19.95
C LYS A 119 36.83 31.75 -20.34
N GLU A 120 36.26 32.89 -20.76
CA GLU A 120 34.86 33.03 -21.17
C GLU A 120 34.42 31.97 -22.20
N LYS A 121 35.28 31.61 -23.15
CA LYS A 121 35.02 30.56 -24.14
C LYS A 121 34.85 29.16 -23.52
N GLN A 122 35.59 28.84 -22.46
CA GLN A 122 35.48 27.57 -21.73
C GLN A 122 34.20 27.52 -20.88
N LEU A 123 33.78 28.67 -20.33
CA LEU A 123 32.51 28.81 -19.62
C LEU A 123 31.31 28.53 -20.55
N ILE A 124 31.33 29.04 -21.77
CA ILE A 124 30.28 28.80 -22.77
C ILE A 124 30.19 27.30 -23.12
N GLU A 125 31.32 26.63 -23.36
CA GLU A 125 31.35 25.18 -23.64
C GLU A 125 30.82 24.34 -22.47
N ILE A 126 31.07 24.76 -21.22
CA ILE A 126 30.53 24.10 -20.03
C ILE A 126 29.01 24.28 -19.94
N LEU A 127 28.50 25.49 -20.18
CA LEU A 127 27.05 25.77 -20.18
C LEU A 127 26.32 24.98 -21.28
N GLU A 128 26.90 24.87 -22.47
CA GLU A 128 26.35 24.05 -23.55
C GLU A 128 26.28 22.56 -23.15
N ARG A 129 27.29 22.05 -22.43
CA ARG A 129 27.24 20.69 -21.86
C ARG A 129 26.11 20.53 -20.85
N PHE A 130 25.87 21.50 -19.98
CA PHE A 130 24.76 21.47 -19.03
C PHE A 130 23.40 21.40 -19.72
N VAL A 131 23.17 22.26 -20.73
CA VAL A 131 21.91 22.26 -21.50
C VAL A 131 21.70 20.91 -22.21
N ASN A 132 22.76 20.34 -22.79
CA ASN A 132 22.69 19.03 -23.43
C ASN A 132 22.40 17.89 -22.44
N LEU A 133 22.99 17.95 -21.24
CA LEU A 133 22.71 16.99 -20.17
C LEU A 133 21.26 17.10 -19.67
N GLU A 134 20.74 18.32 -19.51
CA GLU A 134 19.33 18.54 -19.13
C GLU A 134 18.37 17.97 -20.18
N GLN A 135 18.63 18.23 -21.47
CA GLN A 135 17.82 17.66 -22.57
C GLN A 135 17.87 16.13 -22.58
N LYS A 136 19.06 15.54 -22.36
CA LYS A 136 19.22 14.09 -22.25
C LYS A 136 18.44 13.51 -21.07
N ILE A 137 18.50 14.13 -19.89
CA ILE A 137 17.75 13.69 -18.71
C ILE A 137 16.24 13.83 -18.95
N LEU A 138 15.79 14.94 -19.53
CA LEU A 138 14.37 15.16 -19.84
C LEU A 138 13.84 14.11 -20.82
N SER A 139 14.60 13.75 -21.86
CA SER A 139 14.21 12.68 -22.78
C SER A 139 14.09 11.30 -22.12
N LEU A 140 14.93 11.02 -21.12
CA LEU A 140 14.92 9.76 -20.36
C LEU A 140 13.77 9.67 -19.33
N LEU A 141 13.27 10.83 -18.86
CA LEU A 141 12.20 10.90 -17.86
C LEU A 141 10.79 11.03 -18.48
N CYS A 142 10.70 11.56 -19.71
CA CYS A 142 9.44 11.78 -20.42
C CYS A 142 9.10 10.70 -21.46
N SER A 143 9.94 9.67 -21.62
CA SER A 143 9.70 8.47 -22.44
C SER A 143 8.94 7.39 -21.69
#